data_AF-A0A9D2M9Z1-F1
#
_entry.id   AF-A0A9D2M9Z1-F1
#
_cell.length_a   1.000
_cell.length_b   1.000
_cell.length_c   1.000
_cell.angle_alpha   90.00
_cell.angle_beta   90.00
_cell.angle_gamma   90.00
#
_symmetry.space_group_name_H-M   'P 1'
#
loop_
_entity.id
_entity.type
_entity.pdbx_description
1 polymer ?
#
loop_
_entity_poly.entity_id
_entity_poly.type
_entity_poly.pdbx_seq_one_letter_code
_entity_poly.pdbx_strand_id
1 'polypeptide(L)'
;MNVIKEAGVDGGGGVSREDLALINEQSRRELTAEEVYTFSVRLCDNQVDREQERFPEETLKQLAELFVGKCGVFDHKWSAREQVGRIYRTELVRDEHLRTIAGDAYCYLKGWVYMLRTEGNRDLIQEIEGGIKREVSVGCSVKRAVCSICGEDIHDRTRCPHEKGREYGGKLCWAELQEATDAYEWSFVAVPAQREAGVLKSLRELARREPGCRAELEALEKQARAGRRYLEGLRREVVRLGGLAEPALEAGTLERIAGQLEEPELEALKAAYAERLEGLYPPGVQLAYGEARRETAGRDEVFRI
;
A
#
# COMPACT_ATOMS: atom_id res chain seq x y z
N MET A 1 44.76 -10.87 19.19
CA MET A 1 44.05 -9.72 18.59
C MET A 1 42.90 -10.29 17.78
N ASN A 2 41.74 -10.40 18.42
CA ASN A 2 40.53 -10.93 17.81
C ASN A 2 39.88 -9.82 16.99
N VAL A 3 39.95 -9.92 15.67
CA VAL A 3 39.16 -9.10 14.77
C VAL A 3 37.87 -9.87 14.50
N ILE A 4 36.87 -9.65 15.36
CA ILE A 4 35.49 -10.00 15.06
C ILE A 4 34.98 -8.89 14.14
N LYS A 5 34.98 -9.12 12.83
CA LYS A 5 34.20 -8.31 11.90
C LYS A 5 32.75 -8.75 12.07
N GLU A 6 31.98 -7.97 12.81
CA GLU A 6 30.53 -7.99 12.69
C GLU A 6 30.18 -7.63 11.24
N ALA A 7 29.77 -8.64 10.48
CA ALA A 7 29.10 -8.43 9.22
C ALA A 7 27.76 -7.77 9.54
N GLY A 8 27.73 -6.44 9.45
CA GLY A 8 26.52 -5.65 9.60
C GLY A 8 25.45 -6.13 8.63
N VAL A 9 24.44 -6.76 9.22
CA VAL A 9 23.15 -7.07 8.62
C VAL A 9 22.46 -5.74 8.34
N ASP A 10 22.33 -5.36 7.07
CA ASP A 10 21.52 -4.18 6.67
C ASP A 10 20.70 -4.49 5.40
N GLY A 11 20.05 -5.66 5.45
CA GLY A 11 19.11 -6.22 4.47
C GLY A 11 17.68 -6.23 5.03
N GLY A 12 17.11 -5.04 5.21
CA GLY A 12 15.73 -4.91 5.66
C GLY A 12 15.31 -3.46 5.72
N GLY A 13 14.74 -2.93 4.63
CA GLY A 13 13.87 -1.78 4.76
C GLY A 13 12.77 -2.16 5.74
N GLY A 14 12.79 -1.58 6.94
CA GLY A 14 11.93 -2.00 8.05
C GLY A 14 10.47 -2.06 7.60
N VAL A 15 9.80 -3.16 7.94
CA VAL A 15 8.36 -3.35 7.74
C VAL A 15 7.66 -2.13 8.33
N SER A 16 6.88 -1.42 7.52
CA SER A 16 6.20 -0.21 8.01
C SER A 16 5.17 -0.60 9.08
N ARG A 17 4.79 0.33 9.96
CA ARG A 17 3.76 0.06 10.97
C ARG A 17 2.41 -0.33 10.33
N GLU A 18 2.10 0.26 9.18
CA GLU A 18 0.89 -0.04 8.42
C GLU A 18 0.95 -1.45 7.84
N ASP A 19 2.07 -1.84 7.21
CA ASP A 19 2.25 -3.20 6.69
C ASP A 19 2.20 -4.23 7.83
N LEU A 20 2.83 -3.92 8.97
CA LEU A 20 2.83 -4.81 10.13
C LEU A 20 1.41 -4.98 10.71
N ALA A 21 0.58 -3.94 10.69
CA ALA A 21 -0.83 -4.04 11.10
C ALA A 21 -1.62 -4.98 10.19
N LEU A 22 -1.51 -4.81 8.86
CA LEU A 22 -2.18 -5.68 7.87
C LEU A 22 -1.71 -7.14 7.94
N ILE A 23 -0.44 -7.36 8.26
CA ILE A 23 0.12 -8.68 8.48
C ILE A 23 -0.44 -9.27 9.78
N ASN A 24 -0.53 -8.46 10.84
CA ASN A 24 -1.03 -8.91 12.13
C ASN A 24 -2.52 -9.24 12.12
N GLU A 25 -3.34 -8.60 11.27
CA GLU A 25 -4.74 -8.97 11.03
C GLU A 25 -4.92 -10.41 10.55
N GLN A 26 -3.93 -10.95 9.82
CA GLN A 26 -3.94 -12.33 9.32
C GLN A 26 -3.23 -13.32 10.24
N SER A 27 -2.40 -12.82 11.15
CA SER A 27 -1.61 -13.61 12.08
C SER A 27 -2.46 -14.08 13.27
N ARG A 28 -2.06 -15.19 13.91
CA ARG A 28 -2.71 -15.66 15.15
C ARG A 28 -2.15 -15.02 16.43
N ARG A 29 -1.03 -14.31 16.32
CA ARG A 29 -0.36 -13.59 17.40
C ARG A 29 0.31 -12.37 16.80
N GLU A 30 0.49 -11.34 17.60
CA GLU A 30 1.26 -10.17 17.18
C GLU A 30 2.69 -10.58 16.81
N LEU A 31 3.07 -10.23 15.59
CA LEU A 31 4.40 -10.37 15.01
C LEU A 31 5.12 -9.03 15.10
N THR A 32 6.43 -9.07 15.37
CA THR A 32 7.29 -7.89 15.31
C THR A 32 7.91 -7.71 13.93
N ALA A 33 8.46 -6.52 13.65
CA ALA A 33 9.11 -6.24 12.38
C ALA A 33 10.35 -7.13 12.13
N GLU A 34 11.02 -7.56 13.20
CA GLU A 34 12.19 -8.44 13.16
C GLU A 34 11.83 -9.91 12.87
N GLU A 35 10.58 -10.30 13.10
CA GLU A 35 10.10 -11.66 12.82
C GLU A 35 9.64 -11.84 11.37
N VAL A 36 9.53 -10.74 10.62
CA VAL A 36 8.87 -10.72 9.32
C VAL A 36 9.82 -10.25 8.22
N TYR A 37 9.79 -10.95 7.10
CA TYR A 37 10.39 -10.52 5.83
C TYR A 37 9.26 -10.19 4.85
N THR A 38 9.35 -9.02 4.21
CA THR A 38 8.37 -8.57 3.23
C THR A 38 9.03 -8.28 1.90
N PHE A 39 8.34 -8.63 0.81
CA PHE A 39 8.74 -8.28 -0.55
C PHE A 39 7.49 -8.08 -1.41
N SER A 40 7.66 -7.49 -2.58
CA SER A 40 6.55 -7.29 -3.52
C SER A 40 6.73 -8.12 -4.78
N VAL A 41 5.62 -8.57 -5.34
CA VAL A 41 5.56 -9.36 -6.57
C VAL A 41 4.61 -8.70 -7.57
N ARG A 42 4.94 -8.77 -8.85
CA ARG A 42 3.98 -8.60 -9.95
C ARG A 42 3.33 -9.95 -10.18
N LEU A 43 2.05 -10.07 -9.81
CA LEU A 43 1.29 -11.31 -9.85
C LEU A 43 0.87 -11.67 -11.27
N CYS A 44 0.12 -10.77 -11.90
CA CYS A 44 -0.35 -10.88 -13.28
C CYS A 44 -0.55 -9.49 -13.87
N ASP A 45 -0.69 -9.41 -15.19
CA ASP A 45 -0.92 -8.14 -15.90
C ASP A 45 -1.93 -8.31 -17.05
N ASN A 46 -2.23 -7.21 -17.73
CA ASN A 46 -3.18 -7.17 -18.83
C ASN A 46 -2.55 -7.38 -20.22
N GLN A 47 -1.30 -7.83 -20.32
CA GLN A 47 -0.71 -8.19 -21.60
C GLN A 47 -1.12 -9.61 -22.01
N VAL A 48 -1.18 -9.85 -23.33
CA VAL A 48 -1.33 -11.19 -23.88
C VAL A 48 -0.09 -12.02 -23.54
N ASP A 49 -0.31 -13.12 -22.84
CA ASP A 49 0.74 -13.93 -22.24
C ASP A 49 1.25 -15.04 -23.18
N ARG A 50 2.07 -15.97 -22.65
CA ARG A 50 2.61 -17.09 -23.43
C ARG A 50 1.55 -18.09 -23.88
N GLU A 51 0.46 -18.23 -23.12
CA GLU A 51 -0.66 -19.12 -23.40
C GLU A 51 -1.74 -18.48 -24.27
N GLN A 52 -1.46 -17.25 -24.74
CA GLN A 52 -2.34 -16.41 -25.54
C GLN A 52 -3.62 -16.07 -24.76
N GLU A 53 -3.46 -15.83 -23.47
CA GLU A 53 -4.51 -15.40 -22.56
C GLU A 53 -4.18 -14.03 -22.00
N ARG A 54 -5.20 -13.36 -21.46
CA ARG A 54 -5.08 -12.01 -20.94
C ARG A 54 -6.17 -11.71 -19.93
N PHE A 55 -5.82 -10.99 -18.87
CA PHE A 55 -6.81 -10.39 -17.96
C PHE A 55 -7.14 -8.95 -18.40
N PRO A 56 -8.41 -8.58 -18.61
CA PRO A 56 -8.80 -7.18 -18.74
C PRO A 56 -8.69 -6.47 -17.39
N GLU A 57 -8.61 -5.13 -17.40
CA GLU A 57 -8.42 -4.30 -16.20
C GLU A 57 -9.47 -4.61 -15.12
N GLU A 58 -10.74 -4.77 -15.50
CA GLU A 58 -11.82 -5.12 -14.57
C GLU A 58 -11.61 -6.46 -13.86
N THR A 59 -11.03 -7.44 -14.55
CA THR A 59 -10.72 -8.74 -13.93
C THR A 59 -9.52 -8.62 -12.99
N LEU A 60 -8.52 -7.79 -13.32
CA LEU A 60 -7.42 -7.50 -12.41
C LEU A 60 -7.90 -6.79 -11.13
N LYS A 61 -8.89 -5.89 -11.21
CA LYS A 61 -9.53 -5.27 -10.05
C LYS A 61 -10.19 -6.31 -9.14
N GLN A 62 -10.95 -7.23 -9.73
CA GLN A 62 -11.58 -8.34 -8.98
C GLN A 62 -10.54 -9.26 -8.34
N LEU A 63 -9.50 -9.62 -9.09
CA LEU A 63 -8.39 -10.43 -8.56
C LEU A 63 -7.65 -9.72 -7.43
N ALA A 64 -7.53 -8.39 -7.46
CA ALA A 64 -6.87 -7.64 -6.40
C ALA A 64 -7.50 -7.92 -5.03
N GLU A 65 -8.82 -7.94 -4.94
CA GLU A 65 -9.54 -8.28 -3.71
C GLU A 65 -9.34 -9.75 -3.33
N LEU A 66 -9.46 -10.65 -4.32
CA LEU A 66 -9.38 -12.09 -4.09
C LEU A 66 -7.99 -12.58 -3.65
N PHE A 67 -6.91 -11.91 -4.05
CA PHE A 67 -5.54 -12.35 -3.71
C PHE A 67 -5.11 -12.02 -2.29
N VAL A 68 -5.79 -11.12 -1.57
CA VAL A 68 -5.46 -10.83 -0.17
C VAL A 68 -5.65 -12.09 0.68
N GLY A 69 -4.64 -12.43 1.46
CA GLY A 69 -4.58 -13.63 2.31
C GLY A 69 -4.16 -14.92 1.60
N LYS A 70 -4.04 -14.91 0.26
CA LYS A 70 -3.67 -16.13 -0.50
C LYS A 70 -2.21 -16.49 -0.27
N CYS A 71 -1.96 -17.79 -0.18
CA CYS A 71 -0.65 -18.34 0.14
C CYS A 71 0.25 -18.43 -1.11
N GLY A 72 1.55 -18.37 -0.87
CA GLY A 72 2.60 -18.61 -1.84
C GLY A 72 3.04 -20.07 -1.83
N VAL A 73 3.18 -20.71 -2.99
CA VAL A 73 3.71 -22.10 -3.14
C VAL A 73 4.79 -22.21 -4.22
N PHE A 74 5.29 -23.42 -4.50
CA PHE A 74 6.18 -23.69 -5.63
C PHE A 74 5.50 -24.54 -6.70
N ASP A 75 5.79 -24.27 -7.97
CA ASP A 75 5.35 -25.04 -9.13
C ASP A 75 3.85 -25.38 -9.15
N HIS A 76 3.00 -24.51 -8.58
CA HIS A 76 1.56 -24.76 -8.38
C HIS A 76 1.22 -26.05 -7.60
N LYS A 77 2.16 -26.57 -6.79
CA LYS A 77 1.93 -27.76 -5.95
C LYS A 77 1.16 -27.38 -4.70
N TRP A 78 -0.10 -27.83 -4.61
CA TRP A 78 -0.98 -27.60 -3.45
C TRP A 78 -0.62 -28.49 -2.26
N SER A 79 0.56 -28.25 -1.70
CA SER A 79 1.11 -28.93 -0.53
C SER A 79 1.22 -27.95 0.63
N ALA A 80 0.68 -28.33 1.80
CA ALA A 80 0.87 -27.55 3.03
C ALA A 80 2.34 -27.41 3.44
N ARG A 81 3.23 -28.29 2.94
CA ARG A 81 4.67 -28.24 3.21
C ARG A 81 5.41 -27.16 2.42
N GLU A 82 4.83 -26.68 1.32
CA GLU A 82 5.49 -25.76 0.38
C GLU A 82 4.94 -24.34 0.47
N GLN A 83 4.20 -24.01 1.55
CA GLN A 83 3.72 -22.64 1.78
C GLN A 83 4.86 -21.73 2.22
N VAL A 84 5.20 -20.72 1.40
CA VAL A 84 6.35 -19.84 1.62
C VAL A 84 6.01 -18.44 2.12
N GLY A 85 4.77 -18.01 1.96
CA GLY A 85 4.36 -16.67 2.37
C GLY A 85 2.88 -16.43 2.13
N ARG A 86 2.40 -15.25 2.49
CA ARG A 86 1.02 -14.82 2.25
C ARG A 86 0.99 -13.39 1.73
N ILE A 87 0.06 -13.13 0.82
CA ILE A 87 -0.20 -11.78 0.35
C ILE A 87 -1.00 -11.04 1.43
N TYR A 88 -0.52 -9.89 1.89
CA TYR A 88 -1.24 -9.08 2.87
C TYR A 88 -1.86 -7.82 2.30
N ARG A 89 -1.42 -7.42 1.11
CA ARG A 89 -1.92 -6.24 0.42
C ARG A 89 -1.77 -6.46 -1.08
N THR A 90 -2.69 -5.88 -1.84
CA THR A 90 -2.65 -5.82 -3.30
C THR A 90 -2.89 -4.40 -3.78
N GLU A 91 -2.43 -4.09 -4.98
CA GLU A 91 -2.62 -2.79 -5.63
C GLU A 91 -2.59 -2.98 -7.15
N LEU A 92 -3.58 -2.41 -7.84
CA LEU A 92 -3.55 -2.34 -9.29
C LEU A 92 -2.70 -1.14 -9.71
N VAL A 93 -1.57 -1.41 -10.35
CA VAL A 93 -0.66 -0.37 -10.84
C VAL A 93 -0.90 -0.16 -12.33
N ARG A 94 -1.14 1.09 -12.72
CA ARG A 94 -1.37 1.50 -14.10
C ARG A 94 -0.17 2.26 -14.64
N ASP A 95 0.24 1.94 -15.86
CA ASP A 95 1.23 2.69 -16.63
C ASP A 95 0.56 3.31 -17.85
N GLU A 96 0.36 4.63 -17.82
CA GLU A 96 -0.30 5.35 -18.90
C GLU A 96 0.58 5.55 -20.14
N HIS A 97 1.87 5.28 -20.04
CA HIS A 97 2.84 5.44 -21.13
C HIS A 97 3.07 4.15 -21.90
N LEU A 98 2.79 2.99 -21.29
CA LEU A 98 2.86 1.70 -21.93
C LEU A 98 1.49 1.28 -22.50
N ARG A 99 1.51 0.63 -23.67
CA ARG A 99 0.32 0.09 -24.34
C ARG A 99 0.46 -1.41 -24.50
N THR A 100 -0.65 -2.12 -24.29
CA THR A 100 -0.72 -3.56 -24.55
C THR A 100 -0.89 -3.86 -26.04
N ILE A 101 -0.79 -5.13 -26.43
CA ILE A 101 -1.11 -5.57 -27.79
C ILE A 101 -2.59 -5.33 -28.17
N ALA A 102 -3.51 -5.29 -27.20
CA ALA A 102 -4.91 -4.97 -27.49
C ALA A 102 -5.18 -3.45 -27.57
N GLY A 103 -4.17 -2.60 -27.31
CA GLY A 103 -4.23 -1.16 -27.51
C GLY A 103 -4.67 -0.33 -26.31
N ASP A 104 -5.01 -0.94 -25.17
CA ASP A 104 -5.29 -0.22 -23.92
C ASP A 104 -4.01 0.03 -23.09
N ALA A 105 -4.14 0.84 -22.03
CA ALA A 105 -3.04 1.16 -21.12
C ALA A 105 -2.59 -0.10 -20.36
N TYR A 106 -1.28 -0.24 -20.14
CA TYR A 106 -0.77 -1.38 -19.38
C TYR A 106 -1.13 -1.24 -17.90
N CYS A 107 -1.55 -2.34 -17.30
CA CYS A 107 -1.75 -2.42 -15.87
C CYS A 107 -1.34 -3.80 -15.35
N TYR A 108 -0.84 -3.83 -14.12
CA TYR A 108 -0.44 -5.07 -13.46
C TYR A 108 -0.89 -5.08 -12.01
N LEU A 109 -1.19 -6.28 -11.53
CA LEU A 109 -1.54 -6.50 -10.14
C LEU A 109 -0.26 -6.71 -9.32
N LYS A 110 0.00 -5.79 -8.40
CA LYS A 110 1.08 -5.90 -7.43
C LYS A 110 0.55 -6.55 -6.16
N GLY A 111 1.26 -7.56 -5.66
CA GLY A 111 1.02 -8.17 -4.36
C GLY A 111 2.18 -7.88 -3.42
N TRP A 112 1.89 -7.59 -2.15
CA TRP A 112 2.88 -7.55 -1.08
C TRP A 112 2.78 -8.83 -0.28
N VAL A 113 3.90 -9.51 -0.17
CA VAL A 113 4.02 -10.81 0.46
C VAL A 113 4.80 -10.65 1.75
N TYR A 114 4.38 -11.36 2.79
CA TYR A 114 5.17 -11.56 4.00
C TYR A 114 5.49 -13.05 4.22
N MET A 115 6.64 -13.29 4.84
CA MET A 115 7.06 -14.59 5.34
C MET A 115 7.80 -14.43 6.67
N LEU A 116 7.84 -15.50 7.47
CA LEU A 116 8.53 -15.47 8.76
C LEU A 116 10.03 -15.64 8.59
N ARG A 117 10.81 -14.86 9.36
CA ARG A 117 12.27 -15.00 9.48
C ARG A 117 12.61 -16.14 10.43
N THR A 118 12.51 -17.36 9.93
CA THR A 118 12.91 -18.58 10.64
C THR A 118 14.20 -19.14 10.05
N GLU A 119 14.87 -20.04 10.78
CA GLU A 119 16.04 -20.76 10.23
C GLU A 119 15.70 -21.51 8.94
N GLY A 120 14.50 -22.11 8.86
CA GLY A 120 14.04 -22.84 7.68
C GLY A 120 13.77 -21.96 6.45
N ASN A 121 13.47 -20.68 6.64
CA ASN A 121 13.21 -19.73 5.54
C ASN A 121 14.43 -18.89 5.15
N ARG A 122 15.52 -18.96 5.93
CA ARG A 122 16.71 -18.12 5.71
C ARG A 122 17.26 -18.24 4.30
N ASP A 123 17.39 -19.47 3.80
CA ASP A 123 18.01 -19.71 2.50
C ASP A 123 17.09 -19.21 1.37
N LEU A 124 15.77 -19.44 1.48
CA LEU A 124 14.79 -18.90 0.54
C LEU A 124 14.77 -17.36 0.51
N ILE A 125 14.85 -16.71 1.67
CA ILE A 125 14.94 -15.25 1.75
C ILE A 125 16.18 -14.76 0.98
N GLN A 126 17.34 -15.40 1.18
CA GLN A 126 18.56 -15.06 0.45
C GLN A 126 18.45 -15.32 -1.05
N GLU A 127 17.77 -16.38 -1.48
CA GLU A 127 17.52 -16.65 -2.90
C GLU A 127 16.61 -15.59 -3.54
N ILE A 128 15.61 -15.08 -2.80
CA ILE A 128 14.75 -13.98 -3.25
C ILE A 128 15.56 -12.68 -3.36
N GLU A 129 16.29 -12.31 -2.31
CA GLU A 129 17.14 -11.09 -2.30
C GLU A 129 18.24 -11.16 -3.36
N GLY A 130 18.79 -12.35 -3.59
CA GLY A 130 19.77 -12.62 -4.64
C GLY A 130 19.18 -12.64 -6.05
N GLY A 131 17.85 -12.64 -6.19
CA GLY A 131 17.15 -12.69 -7.47
C GLY A 131 17.20 -14.06 -8.16
N ILE A 132 17.53 -15.12 -7.42
CA ILE A 132 17.47 -16.52 -7.89
C ILE A 132 16.02 -17.00 -7.89
N LYS A 133 15.25 -16.69 -6.84
CA LYS A 133 13.80 -16.93 -6.78
C LYS A 133 13.08 -15.66 -7.18
N ARG A 134 12.84 -15.52 -8.49
CA ARG A 134 12.34 -14.29 -9.07
C ARG A 134 10.98 -14.47 -9.72
N GLU A 135 10.84 -15.42 -10.63
CA GLU A 135 9.65 -15.54 -11.47
C GLU A 135 8.47 -16.11 -10.66
N VAL A 136 7.28 -15.53 -10.87
CA VAL A 136 6.05 -16.00 -10.21
C VAL A 136 4.92 -16.18 -11.20
N SER A 137 3.97 -17.03 -10.84
CA SER A 137 2.72 -17.29 -11.56
C SER A 137 1.54 -17.23 -10.58
N VAL A 138 0.33 -17.22 -11.10
CA VAL A 138 -0.90 -17.21 -10.29
C VAL A 138 -1.81 -18.35 -10.67
N GLY A 139 -2.42 -18.97 -9.66
CA GLY A 139 -3.55 -19.87 -9.82
C GLY A 139 -4.85 -19.13 -9.52
N CYS A 140 -5.76 -19.03 -10.49
CA CYS A 140 -7.07 -18.41 -10.30
C CYS A 140 -8.12 -19.06 -11.21
N SER A 141 -9.39 -18.68 -11.01
CA SER A 141 -10.49 -19.06 -11.90
C SER A 141 -11.26 -17.84 -12.35
N VAL A 142 -11.74 -17.91 -13.59
CA VAL A 142 -12.63 -16.94 -14.19
C VAL A 142 -13.87 -17.65 -14.72
N LYS A 143 -14.96 -16.91 -14.86
CA LYS A 143 -16.22 -17.46 -15.34
C LYS A 143 -16.24 -17.66 -16.85
N ARG A 144 -15.53 -16.80 -17.60
CA ARG A 144 -15.55 -16.81 -19.08
C ARG A 144 -14.16 -16.58 -19.65
N ALA A 145 -13.86 -17.29 -20.72
CA ALA A 145 -12.70 -17.06 -21.58
C ALA A 145 -13.20 -16.65 -22.96
N VAL A 146 -13.12 -15.35 -23.28
CA VAL A 146 -13.78 -14.75 -24.45
C VAL A 146 -12.78 -14.58 -25.60
N CYS A 147 -13.13 -15.03 -26.79
CA CYS A 147 -12.29 -14.87 -27.98
C CYS A 147 -12.20 -13.40 -28.41
N SER A 148 -10.99 -12.87 -28.59
CA SER A 148 -10.76 -11.49 -29.03
C SER A 148 -11.25 -11.17 -30.46
N ILE A 149 -11.52 -12.19 -31.28
CA ILE A 149 -11.95 -12.03 -32.68
C ILE A 149 -13.47 -12.00 -32.83
N CYS A 150 -14.19 -12.96 -32.22
CA CYS A 150 -15.64 -13.06 -32.36
C CYS A 150 -16.45 -12.73 -31.10
N GLY A 151 -15.82 -12.59 -29.93
CA GLY A 151 -16.51 -12.30 -28.67
C GLY A 151 -17.27 -13.49 -28.06
N GLU A 152 -17.17 -14.68 -28.63
CA GLU A 152 -17.76 -15.90 -28.09
C GLU A 152 -16.82 -16.60 -27.11
N ASP A 153 -17.36 -17.52 -26.31
CA ASP A 153 -16.55 -18.39 -25.46
C ASP A 153 -15.55 -19.17 -26.33
N ILE A 154 -14.26 -19.02 -26.02
CA ILE A 154 -13.20 -19.63 -26.80
C ILE A 154 -13.16 -21.14 -26.65
N HIS A 155 -13.79 -21.76 -25.65
CA HIS A 155 -13.84 -23.21 -25.51
C HIS A 155 -15.05 -23.83 -26.24
N ASP A 156 -16.06 -23.05 -26.58
CA ASP A 156 -17.19 -23.50 -27.39
C ASP A 156 -16.81 -23.54 -28.87
N ARG A 157 -16.37 -24.71 -29.35
CA ARG A 157 -15.98 -24.93 -30.75
C ARG A 157 -17.14 -24.92 -31.73
N THR A 158 -18.40 -24.93 -31.26
CA THR A 158 -19.57 -24.78 -32.13
C THR A 158 -19.83 -23.32 -32.49
N ARG A 159 -19.49 -22.39 -31.58
CA ARG A 159 -19.67 -20.93 -31.75
C ARG A 159 -18.38 -20.19 -32.13
N CYS A 160 -17.23 -20.70 -31.71
CA CYS A 160 -15.93 -20.10 -31.94
C CYS A 160 -15.00 -21.03 -32.75
N PRO A 161 -14.76 -20.74 -34.04
CA PRO A 161 -13.79 -21.49 -34.85
C PRO A 161 -12.34 -20.98 -34.70
N HIS A 162 -12.11 -19.92 -33.90
CA HIS A 162 -10.81 -19.27 -33.79
C HIS A 162 -9.85 -19.99 -32.83
N GLU A 163 -8.58 -20.08 -33.21
CA GLU A 163 -7.52 -20.70 -32.42
C GLU A 163 -6.61 -19.62 -31.83
N LYS A 164 -6.36 -19.73 -30.52
CA LYS A 164 -5.42 -18.89 -29.78
C LYS A 164 -4.06 -18.83 -30.49
N GLY A 165 -3.50 -17.63 -30.65
CA GLY A 165 -2.21 -17.39 -31.27
C GLY A 165 -2.22 -17.29 -32.79
N ARG A 166 -3.35 -17.55 -33.47
CA ARG A 166 -3.47 -17.35 -34.92
C ARG A 166 -3.98 -15.95 -35.27
N GLU A 167 -3.65 -15.51 -36.49
CA GLU A 167 -4.14 -14.25 -37.02
C GLU A 167 -5.38 -14.44 -37.90
N TYR A 168 -6.36 -13.56 -37.71
CA TYR A 168 -7.60 -13.50 -38.48
C TYR A 168 -7.83 -12.06 -38.93
N GLY A 169 -7.81 -11.81 -40.23
CA GLY A 169 -7.98 -10.46 -40.77
C GLY A 169 -6.94 -9.45 -40.24
N GLY A 170 -5.70 -9.90 -40.01
CA GLY A 170 -4.61 -9.09 -39.46
C GLY A 170 -4.70 -8.83 -37.95
N LYS A 171 -5.61 -9.50 -37.23
CA LYS A 171 -5.72 -9.42 -35.76
C LYS A 171 -5.33 -10.75 -35.12
N LEU A 172 -4.51 -10.71 -34.08
CA LEU A 172 -4.15 -11.88 -33.28
C LEU A 172 -5.37 -12.35 -32.45
N CYS A 173 -5.61 -13.66 -32.41
CA CYS A 173 -6.61 -14.27 -31.54
C CYS A 173 -6.00 -14.59 -30.16
N TRP A 174 -6.62 -14.09 -29.08
CA TRP A 174 -6.31 -14.47 -27.70
C TRP A 174 -7.61 -14.73 -26.92
N ALA A 175 -7.50 -15.33 -25.73
CA ALA A 175 -8.58 -15.44 -24.78
C ALA A 175 -8.53 -14.30 -23.77
N GLU A 176 -9.63 -13.58 -23.62
CA GLU A 176 -9.83 -12.61 -22.54
C GLU A 176 -10.52 -13.29 -21.37
N LEU A 177 -9.80 -13.40 -20.26
CA LEU A 177 -10.25 -14.06 -19.03
C LEU A 177 -11.10 -13.06 -18.23
N GLN A 178 -12.42 -13.22 -18.26
CA GLN A 178 -13.39 -12.28 -17.70
C GLN A 178 -14.10 -12.82 -16.47
N GLU A 179 -14.45 -11.92 -15.55
CA GLU A 179 -15.18 -12.21 -14.30
C GLU A 179 -14.42 -13.20 -13.42
N ALA A 180 -13.44 -12.70 -12.66
CA ALA A 180 -12.71 -13.52 -11.70
C ALA A 180 -13.67 -14.04 -10.62
N THR A 181 -13.60 -15.35 -10.37
CA THR A 181 -14.47 -16.04 -9.41
C THR A 181 -13.73 -16.48 -8.16
N ASP A 182 -12.45 -16.83 -8.28
CA ASP A 182 -11.61 -17.19 -7.15
C ASP A 182 -10.12 -17.01 -7.49
N ALA A 183 -9.30 -16.81 -6.45
CA ALA A 183 -7.85 -16.85 -6.51
C ALA A 183 -7.36 -17.96 -5.58
N TYR A 184 -6.54 -18.87 -6.06
CA TYR A 184 -6.11 -20.02 -5.27
C TYR A 184 -4.81 -19.73 -4.54
N GLU A 185 -3.79 -19.31 -5.29
CA GLU A 185 -2.44 -19.11 -4.81
C GLU A 185 -1.61 -18.28 -5.78
N TRP A 186 -0.44 -17.84 -5.33
CA TRP A 186 0.64 -17.39 -6.20
C TRP A 186 1.83 -18.34 -6.03
N SER A 187 2.60 -18.56 -7.08
CA SER A 187 3.65 -19.58 -7.05
C SER A 187 4.98 -19.09 -7.60
N PHE A 188 6.08 -19.46 -6.97
CA PHE A 188 7.39 -19.40 -7.62
C PHE A 188 7.49 -20.50 -8.69
N VAL A 189 7.87 -20.09 -9.90
CA VAL A 189 8.00 -20.97 -11.07
C VAL A 189 9.30 -20.64 -11.81
N ALA A 190 9.79 -21.55 -12.66
CA ALA A 190 10.94 -21.24 -13.51
C ALA A 190 10.57 -20.42 -14.75
N VAL A 191 9.36 -20.65 -15.29
CA VAL A 191 8.86 -19.95 -16.48
C VAL A 191 7.40 -19.57 -16.23
N PRO A 192 7.09 -18.28 -16.04
CA PRO A 192 5.72 -17.82 -15.84
C PRO A 192 4.99 -17.64 -17.18
N ALA A 193 3.67 -17.79 -17.16
CA ALA A 193 2.82 -17.47 -18.31
C ALA A 193 2.96 -15.98 -18.67
N GLN A 194 2.83 -15.12 -17.66
CA GLN A 194 3.07 -13.68 -17.73
C GLN A 194 4.56 -13.37 -17.70
N ARG A 195 5.10 -12.79 -18.77
CA ARG A 195 6.55 -12.64 -18.97
C ARG A 195 7.24 -11.79 -17.91
N GLU A 196 6.53 -10.79 -17.41
CA GLU A 196 7.06 -9.84 -16.44
C GLU A 196 6.65 -10.19 -14.99
N ALA A 197 5.92 -11.29 -14.78
CA ALA A 197 5.50 -11.70 -13.45
C ALA A 197 6.71 -12.19 -12.64
N GLY A 198 6.88 -11.59 -11.46
CA GLY A 198 8.01 -11.89 -10.60
C GLY A 198 8.19 -10.91 -9.45
N VAL A 199 9.21 -11.17 -8.64
CA VAL A 199 9.63 -10.31 -7.53
C VAL A 199 10.07 -8.95 -8.08
N LEU A 200 9.43 -7.90 -7.57
CA LEU A 200 9.73 -6.52 -7.89
C LEU A 200 10.87 -6.03 -7.01
N LYS A 201 11.80 -5.30 -7.64
CA LYS A 201 12.85 -4.59 -6.91
C LYS A 201 12.25 -3.37 -6.23
N SER A 202 12.61 -3.18 -4.97
CA SER A 202 12.33 -1.97 -4.22
C SER A 202 13.04 -0.76 -4.84
N LEU A 203 12.48 0.42 -4.59
CA LEU A 203 13.06 1.69 -5.03
C LEU A 203 14.49 1.89 -4.50
N ARG A 204 14.77 1.41 -3.28
CA ARG A 204 16.12 1.41 -2.69
C ARG A 204 17.09 0.52 -3.45
N GLU A 205 16.67 -0.67 -3.89
CA GLU A 205 17.53 -1.56 -4.68
C GLU A 205 17.84 -0.99 -6.06
N LEU A 206 16.87 -0.31 -6.67
CA LEU A 206 17.07 0.43 -7.92
C LEU A 206 18.04 1.60 -7.70
N ALA A 207 17.83 2.40 -6.65
CA ALA A 207 18.68 3.54 -6.32
C ALA A 207 20.10 3.14 -5.89
N ARG A 208 20.30 1.97 -5.28
CA ARG A 208 21.64 1.44 -4.93
C ARG A 208 22.55 1.25 -6.14
N ARG A 209 21.98 1.07 -7.34
CA ARG A 209 22.75 0.88 -8.58
C ARG A 209 23.34 2.17 -9.12
N GLU A 210 22.78 3.32 -8.75
CA GLU A 210 23.16 4.63 -9.26
C GLU A 210 23.34 5.63 -8.11
N PRO A 211 24.57 6.09 -7.79
CA PRO A 211 24.83 6.97 -6.65
C PRO A 211 23.99 8.26 -6.62
N GLY A 212 23.67 8.82 -7.80
CA GLY A 212 22.80 10.00 -7.92
C GLY A 212 21.37 9.72 -7.44
N CYS A 213 20.79 8.59 -7.85
CA CYS A 213 19.46 8.17 -7.43
C CYS A 213 19.40 7.84 -5.93
N ARG A 214 20.50 7.33 -5.35
CA ARG A 214 20.57 7.07 -3.91
C ARG A 214 20.43 8.35 -3.08
N ALA A 215 21.21 9.38 -3.40
CA ALA A 215 21.17 10.64 -2.68
C ALA A 215 19.80 11.33 -2.82
N GLU A 216 19.23 11.27 -4.02
CA GLU A 216 17.89 11.78 -4.30
C GLU A 216 16.82 11.02 -3.50
N LEU A 217 16.89 9.69 -3.44
CA LEU A 217 15.97 8.89 -2.64
C LEU A 217 16.08 9.21 -1.15
N GLU A 218 17.29 9.33 -0.61
CA GLU A 218 17.52 9.72 0.78
C GLU A 218 16.93 11.11 1.08
N ALA A 219 17.06 12.06 0.14
CA ALA A 219 16.47 13.39 0.26
C ALA A 219 14.92 13.35 0.25
N LEU A 220 14.32 12.59 -0.68
CA LEU A 220 12.87 12.40 -0.77
C LEU A 220 12.31 11.71 0.48
N GLU A 221 12.98 10.68 1.00
CA GLU A 221 12.57 10.01 2.24
C GLU A 221 12.60 10.97 3.44
N LYS A 222 13.61 11.85 3.51
CA LYS A 222 13.70 12.88 4.55
C LYS A 222 12.58 13.90 4.44
N GLN A 223 12.27 14.37 3.22
CA GLN A 223 11.15 15.28 2.96
C GLN A 223 9.80 14.64 3.32
N ALA A 224 9.57 13.39 2.90
CA ALA A 224 8.35 12.65 3.23
C ALA A 224 8.19 12.46 4.75
N ARG A 225 9.28 12.17 5.48
CA ARG A 225 9.26 12.09 6.94
C ARG A 225 8.92 13.43 7.60
N ALA A 226 9.46 14.54 7.09
CA ALA A 226 9.15 15.87 7.57
C ALA A 226 7.67 16.22 7.31
N GLY A 227 7.17 15.94 6.10
CA GLY A 227 5.76 16.13 5.72
C GLY A 227 4.81 15.32 6.61
N ARG A 228 5.10 14.04 6.87
CA ARG A 228 4.29 13.21 7.80
C ARG A 228 4.22 13.81 9.20
N ARG A 229 5.36 14.28 9.74
CA ARG A 229 5.40 14.94 11.07
C ARG A 229 4.61 16.24 11.08
N TYR A 230 4.69 17.02 10.00
CA TYR A 230 3.94 18.25 9.86
C TYR A 230 2.42 17.99 9.83
N LEU A 231 1.96 17.04 9.01
CA LEU A 231 0.54 16.66 8.96
C LEU A 231 0.03 16.12 10.30
N GLU A 232 0.80 15.28 10.98
CA GLU A 232 0.44 14.79 12.31
C GLU A 232 0.33 15.93 13.33
N GLY A 233 1.28 16.87 13.31
CA GLY A 233 1.23 18.07 14.14
C GLY A 233 0.02 18.94 13.83
N LEU A 234 -0.28 19.15 12.54
CA LEU A 234 -1.40 19.95 12.08
C LEU A 234 -2.75 19.34 12.49
N ARG A 235 -2.91 18.01 12.37
CA ARG A 235 -4.09 17.30 12.87
C ARG A 235 -4.29 17.49 14.36
N ARG A 236 -3.22 17.33 15.16
CA ARG A 236 -3.27 17.55 16.61
C ARG A 236 -3.65 18.99 16.96
N GLU A 237 -3.12 19.95 16.22
CA GLU A 237 -3.42 21.36 16.42
C GLU A 237 -4.88 21.69 16.09
N VAL A 238 -5.41 21.16 14.98
CA VAL A 238 -6.83 21.28 14.61
C VAL A 238 -7.72 20.66 15.69
N VAL A 239 -7.40 19.47 16.19
CA VAL A 239 -8.16 18.81 17.28
C VAL A 239 -8.11 19.65 18.55
N ARG A 240 -6.94 20.19 18.91
CA ARG A 240 -6.74 21.03 20.10
C ARG A 240 -7.57 22.32 20.02
N LEU A 241 -7.48 23.04 18.90
CA LEU A 241 -8.21 24.28 18.70
C LEU A 241 -9.72 24.03 18.59
N GLY A 242 -10.12 23.00 17.84
CA GLY A 242 -11.52 22.60 17.70
C GLY A 242 -12.15 22.22 19.03
N GLY A 243 -11.44 21.49 19.90
CA GLY A 243 -11.95 21.13 21.22
C GLY A 243 -12.15 22.32 22.17
N LEU A 244 -11.40 23.41 21.97
CA LEU A 244 -11.62 24.67 22.70
C LEU A 244 -12.73 25.51 22.07
N ALA A 245 -12.82 25.54 20.74
CA ALA A 245 -13.75 26.38 20.00
C ALA A 245 -15.17 25.81 19.94
N GLU A 246 -15.30 24.48 19.99
CA GLU A 246 -16.55 23.73 19.86
C GLU A 246 -16.68 22.67 20.97
N PRO A 247 -17.01 23.05 22.22
CA PRO A 247 -17.09 22.11 23.35
C PRO A 247 -18.17 21.02 23.18
N ALA A 248 -19.11 21.23 22.26
CA ALA A 248 -20.15 20.25 21.93
C ALA A 248 -19.61 19.06 21.13
N LEU A 249 -18.43 19.19 20.49
CA LEU A 249 -17.78 18.11 19.77
C LEU A 249 -16.78 17.40 20.68
N GLU A 250 -16.98 16.11 20.89
CA GLU A 250 -16.02 15.28 21.62
C GLU A 250 -14.68 15.19 20.87
N ALA A 251 -13.57 15.17 21.62
CA ALA A 251 -12.22 15.10 21.06
C ALA A 251 -12.04 13.93 20.09
N GLY A 252 -12.56 12.74 20.42
CA GLY A 252 -12.47 11.57 19.53
C GLY A 252 -13.24 11.72 18.21
N THR A 253 -14.24 12.61 18.14
CA THR A 253 -14.92 12.94 16.89
C THR A 253 -14.08 13.89 16.04
N LEU A 254 -13.44 14.90 16.66
CA LEU A 254 -12.51 15.79 15.98
C LEU A 254 -11.28 15.05 15.45
N GLU A 255 -10.75 14.08 16.20
CA GLU A 255 -9.63 13.24 15.75
C GLU A 255 -9.97 12.43 14.50
N ARG A 256 -11.17 11.84 14.45
CA ARG A 256 -11.64 11.11 13.25
C ARG A 256 -11.82 12.04 12.06
N ILE A 257 -12.39 13.23 12.26
CA ILE A 257 -12.55 14.23 11.20
C ILE A 257 -11.16 14.63 10.67
N ALA A 258 -10.27 15.10 11.55
CA ALA A 258 -8.92 15.53 11.16
C ALA A 258 -8.09 14.41 10.50
N GLY A 259 -8.34 13.15 10.87
CA GLY A 259 -7.71 11.98 10.26
C GLY A 259 -8.05 11.79 8.78
N GLN A 260 -9.20 12.27 8.33
CA GLN A 260 -9.66 12.13 6.93
C GLN A 260 -9.29 13.32 6.04
N LEU A 261 -8.83 14.43 6.63
CA LEU A 261 -8.55 15.66 5.91
C LEU A 261 -7.11 15.71 5.39
N GLU A 262 -6.96 16.39 4.26
CA GLU A 262 -5.69 16.73 3.64
C GLU A 262 -5.14 18.08 4.12
N GLU A 263 -3.88 18.39 3.76
CA GLU A 263 -3.16 19.58 4.21
C GLU A 263 -3.94 20.90 4.06
N PRO A 264 -4.55 21.21 2.90
CA PRO A 264 -5.23 22.49 2.72
C PRO A 264 -6.47 22.62 3.61
N GLU A 265 -7.20 21.52 3.81
CA GLU A 265 -8.41 21.47 4.62
C GLU A 265 -8.08 21.62 6.11
N LEU A 266 -6.98 21.00 6.54
CA LEU A 266 -6.49 21.09 7.91
C LEU A 266 -5.99 22.50 8.24
N GLU A 267 -5.23 23.16 7.34
CA GLU A 267 -4.82 24.55 7.56
C GLU A 267 -6.03 25.50 7.58
N ALA A 268 -7.03 25.29 6.71
CA ALA A 268 -8.26 26.08 6.71
C ALA A 268 -9.04 25.95 8.03
N LEU A 269 -9.21 24.73 8.55
CA LEU A 269 -9.86 24.50 9.84
C LEU A 269 -9.09 25.10 11.01
N LYS A 270 -7.76 24.94 11.01
CA LYS A 270 -6.88 25.54 12.02
C LYS A 270 -7.05 27.05 12.06
N ALA A 271 -7.06 27.71 10.91
CA ALA A 271 -7.27 29.16 10.82
C ALA A 271 -8.65 29.57 11.35
N ALA A 272 -9.72 28.86 10.94
CA ALA A 272 -11.08 29.15 11.37
C ALA A 272 -11.27 28.99 12.89
N TYR A 273 -10.72 27.92 13.48
CA TYR A 273 -10.79 27.73 14.94
C TYR A 273 -9.93 28.74 15.69
N ALA A 274 -8.77 29.12 15.17
CA ALA A 274 -7.93 30.15 15.77
C ALA A 274 -8.66 31.51 15.82
N GLU A 275 -9.25 31.95 14.71
CA GLU A 275 -10.02 33.20 14.64
C GLU A 275 -11.20 33.20 15.62
N ARG A 276 -11.94 32.08 15.68
CA ARG A 276 -13.05 31.93 16.63
C ARG A 276 -12.59 32.00 18.08
N LEU A 277 -11.45 31.38 18.41
CA LEU A 277 -10.88 31.43 19.75
C LEU A 277 -10.36 32.81 20.13
N GLU A 278 -9.81 33.57 19.20
CA GLU A 278 -9.46 34.98 19.46
C GLU A 278 -10.68 35.81 19.84
N GLY A 279 -11.84 35.52 19.24
CA GLY A 279 -13.12 36.14 19.62
C GLY A 279 -13.63 35.71 21.00
N LEU A 280 -13.47 34.43 21.35
CA LEU A 280 -13.94 33.86 22.63
C LEU A 280 -13.01 34.18 23.82
N TYR A 281 -11.70 34.20 23.55
CA TYR A 281 -10.63 34.38 24.53
C TYR A 281 -9.62 35.43 24.01
N PRO A 282 -10.01 36.71 23.96
CA PRO A 282 -9.12 37.76 23.49
C PRO A 282 -7.85 37.80 24.37
N PRO A 283 -6.65 37.93 23.77
CA PRO A 283 -5.41 37.94 24.54
C PRO A 283 -5.38 39.13 25.49
N GLY A 284 -5.54 38.84 26.79
CA GLY A 284 -5.39 39.83 27.86
C GLY A 284 -3.93 40.04 28.20
N VAL A 285 -3.46 41.29 28.21
CA VAL A 285 -2.15 41.62 28.79
C VAL A 285 -2.22 41.44 30.32
N GLN A 286 -1.27 40.69 30.89
CA GLN A 286 -1.17 40.43 32.34
C GLN A 286 -1.04 41.71 33.20
N LEU A 287 -0.71 42.84 32.58
CA LEU A 287 -0.59 44.15 33.23
C LEU A 287 -1.43 45.17 32.47
N ALA A 288 -2.60 45.50 33.01
CA ALA A 288 -3.37 46.65 32.58
C ALA A 288 -2.90 47.90 33.37
N TYR A 289 -2.15 48.78 32.71
CA TYR A 289 -1.86 50.10 33.26
C TYR A 289 -3.06 51.02 33.02
N GLY A 290 -3.94 51.07 34.03
CA GLY A 290 -4.85 52.17 34.33
C GLY A 290 -5.97 52.46 33.34
N GLU A 291 -7.20 52.08 33.71
CA GLU A 291 -8.33 53.02 33.69
C GLU A 291 -9.32 52.66 34.82
N ALA A 292 -9.62 53.69 35.61
CA ALA A 292 -10.45 53.76 36.82
C ALA A 292 -11.29 52.51 37.22
N ARG A 293 -10.89 51.92 38.35
CA ARG A 293 -11.75 51.13 39.23
C ARG A 293 -12.93 52.03 39.65
N ARG A 294 -14.10 51.89 39.00
CA ARG A 294 -15.32 52.55 39.48
C ARG A 294 -15.63 52.02 40.88
N GLU A 295 -15.58 52.93 41.83
CA GLU A 295 -15.94 52.74 43.23
C GLU A 295 -17.37 52.18 43.34
N THR A 296 -17.50 50.99 43.91
CA THR A 296 -18.71 50.63 44.65
C THR A 296 -18.44 50.95 46.11
N ALA A 297 -18.93 52.12 46.55
CA ALA A 297 -19.05 52.48 47.94
C ALA A 297 -19.96 51.47 48.66
N GLY A 298 -19.47 50.85 49.73
CA GLY A 298 -20.23 49.85 50.50
C GLY A 298 -19.51 49.33 51.74
N ARG A 299 -19.43 50.19 52.77
CA ARG A 299 -19.18 49.89 54.20
C ARG A 299 -17.94 49.06 54.56
N ASP A 300 -16.87 49.78 54.91
CA ASP A 300 -15.88 49.36 55.90
C ASP A 300 -16.51 49.33 57.29
N GLU A 301 -16.89 48.16 57.80
CA GLU A 301 -16.76 47.84 59.22
C GLU A 301 -16.54 46.34 59.38
N VAL A 302 -15.41 45.98 59.99
CA VAL A 302 -15.12 44.83 60.87
C VAL A 302 -13.74 44.29 60.52
N PHE A 303 -12.72 44.82 61.22
CA PHE A 303 -11.63 44.07 61.84
C PHE A 303 -10.92 45.03 62.82
N ARG A 304 -11.44 45.12 64.05
CA ARG A 304 -10.64 45.51 65.21
C ARG A 304 -10.11 44.22 65.85
N ILE A 305 -8.84 44.31 66.27
CA ILE A 305 -7.97 43.30 66.91
C ILE A 305 -8.70 42.51 67.98
#